data_AF-A0A1Z8VYZ8-F1
#
_entry.id   AF-A0A1Z8VYZ8-F1
#
_cell.length_a   1.000
_cell.length_b   1.000
_cell.length_c   1.000
_cell.angle_alpha   90.00
_cell.angle_beta   90.00
_cell.angle_gamma   90.00
#
_symmetry.space_group_name_H-M   'P 1'
#
loop_
_entity.id
_entity.type
_entity.pdbx_description
1 polymer ?
#
loop_
_entity_poly.entity_id
_entity_poly.type
_entity_poly.pdbx_seq_one_letter_code
_entity_poly.pdbx_strand_id
1 'polypeptide(L)'
;MDGENNMFYRKDGRTQQDEVNKKPSEFETQYSDNPTCFEVHEKWSLSCDQSSCRNWMDFDEDLNCAVVCARKNENGLSLREVADRMGVSFPRVSQIEHAAFNKMNSQGLFEDFNPE
;
A
#
# COMPACT_ATOMS: atom_id res chain seq x y z
N MET A 1 -29.57 -12.57 6.72
CA MET A 1 -29.09 -11.25 7.15
C MET A 1 -28.51 -11.49 8.51
N ASP A 2 -27.27 -11.93 8.54
CA ASP A 2 -26.70 -12.51 9.75
C ASP A 2 -25.79 -11.45 10.35
N GLY A 3 -26.43 -10.61 11.18
CA GLY A 3 -25.75 -9.54 11.89
C GLY A 3 -24.79 -10.15 12.91
N GLU A 4 -23.49 -10.08 12.62
CA GLU A 4 -22.46 -10.25 13.63
C GLU A 4 -22.62 -9.14 14.65
N ASN A 5 -23.23 -9.49 15.78
CA ASN A 5 -23.41 -8.60 16.90
C ASN A 5 -22.03 -8.39 17.54
N ASN A 6 -21.34 -7.32 17.14
CA ASN A 6 -20.06 -6.84 17.67
C ASN A 6 -20.20 -6.30 19.11
N MET A 7 -20.70 -7.12 20.03
CA MET A 7 -20.62 -6.83 21.45
C MET A 7 -19.27 -7.32 21.97
N PHE A 8 -18.46 -6.40 22.49
CA PHE A 8 -17.16 -6.60 23.16
C PHE A 8 -17.23 -7.45 24.45
N TYR A 9 -18.10 -8.46 24.52
CA TYR A 9 -18.15 -9.38 25.66
C TYR A 9 -17.07 -10.44 25.55
N ARG A 10 -16.44 -10.75 26.70
CA ARG A 10 -15.52 -11.88 26.85
C ARG A 10 -16.26 -13.16 26.44
N LYS A 11 -15.79 -13.80 25.37
CA LYS A 11 -16.33 -15.08 24.85
C LYS A 11 -16.36 -16.14 25.96
N ASP A 12 -17.13 -17.20 25.80
CA ASP A 12 -17.08 -18.32 26.73
C ASP A 12 -15.65 -18.89 26.84
N GLY A 13 -15.27 -19.36 28.04
CA GLY A 13 -13.92 -19.84 28.31
C GLY A 13 -13.50 -21.00 27.40
N ARG A 14 -14.44 -21.85 26.97
CA ARG A 14 -14.18 -22.93 26.02
C ARG A 14 -13.91 -22.38 24.63
N THR A 15 -14.75 -21.45 24.16
CA THR A 15 -14.59 -20.82 22.84
C THR A 15 -13.24 -20.10 22.71
N GLN A 16 -12.77 -19.43 23.77
CA GLN A 16 -11.43 -18.83 23.77
C GLN A 16 -10.32 -19.88 23.66
N GLN A 17 -10.43 -20.97 24.42
CA GLN A 17 -9.44 -22.05 24.38
C GLN A 17 -9.44 -22.76 23.02
N ASP A 18 -10.61 -22.94 22.41
CA ASP A 18 -10.78 -23.53 21.08
C ASP A 18 -10.21 -22.64 19.99
N GLU A 19 -10.40 -21.31 20.08
CA GLU A 19 -9.78 -20.34 19.16
C GLU A 19 -8.25 -20.33 19.28
N VAL A 20 -7.70 -20.39 20.50
CA VAL A 20 -6.26 -20.48 20.75
C VAL A 20 -5.67 -21.81 20.24
N ASN A 21 -6.42 -22.91 20.38
CA ASN A 21 -6.00 -24.23 19.95
C ASN A 21 -6.26 -24.50 18.46
N LYS A 22 -7.00 -23.62 17.77
CA LYS A 22 -7.30 -23.74 16.35
C LYS A 22 -6.00 -23.62 15.57
N LYS A 23 -5.64 -24.67 14.82
CA LYS A 23 -4.56 -24.58 13.85
C LYS A 23 -4.98 -23.58 12.76
N PRO A 24 -4.17 -22.55 12.47
CA PRO A 24 -4.43 -21.64 11.37
C PRO A 24 -4.66 -22.44 10.08
N SER A 25 -5.66 -22.04 9.31
CA SER A 25 -5.91 -22.58 7.98
C SER A 25 -4.75 -22.28 7.03
N GLU A 26 -4.63 -23.06 5.95
CA GLU A 26 -3.63 -22.82 4.90
C GLU A 26 -3.76 -21.41 4.31
N PHE A 27 -4.97 -20.84 4.21
CA PHE A 27 -5.18 -19.46 3.77
C PHE A 27 -4.66 -18.42 4.79
N GLU A 28 -4.83 -18.68 6.09
CA GLU A 28 -4.30 -17.80 7.16
C GLU A 28 -2.75 -17.83 7.19
N THR A 29 -2.15 -18.97 6.83
CA THR A 29 -0.69 -19.19 6.86
C THR A 29 0.02 -19.09 5.50
N GLN A 30 -0.70 -19.06 4.38
CA GLN A 30 -0.07 -19.01 3.07
C GLN A 30 0.53 -17.62 2.82
N TYR A 31 1.85 -17.65 2.68
CA TYR A 31 2.54 -16.83 1.70
C TYR A 31 2.33 -17.49 0.32
N SER A 32 2.56 -16.77 -0.77
CA SER A 32 3.01 -17.44 -1.99
C SER A 32 4.32 -18.20 -1.66
N ASP A 33 4.70 -19.22 -2.42
CA ASP A 33 5.94 -19.98 -2.15
C ASP A 33 7.19 -19.08 -2.01
N ASN A 34 7.13 -17.84 -2.53
CA ASN A 34 8.06 -16.75 -2.28
C ASN A 34 7.32 -15.40 -2.13
N PRO A 35 6.99 -14.94 -0.91
CA PRO A 35 6.31 -13.67 -0.72
C PRO A 35 7.23 -12.48 -0.98
N THR A 36 6.68 -11.44 -1.58
CA THR A 36 7.39 -10.16 -1.71
C THR A 36 7.34 -9.38 -0.40
N CYS A 37 8.30 -8.47 -0.18
CA CYS A 37 8.36 -7.72 1.08
C CYS A 37 7.10 -6.89 1.33
N PHE A 38 6.56 -6.23 0.30
CA PHE A 38 5.39 -5.36 0.43
C PHE A 38 4.11 -6.13 0.75
N GLU A 39 3.95 -7.37 0.27
CA GLU A 39 2.81 -8.23 0.65
C GLU A 39 2.82 -8.59 2.13
N VAL A 40 4.02 -8.80 2.70
CA VAL A 40 4.18 -9.06 4.13
C VAL A 40 3.83 -7.80 4.94
N HIS A 41 4.33 -6.63 4.53
CA HIS A 41 3.99 -5.36 5.18
C HIS A 41 2.48 -5.10 5.16
N GLU A 42 1.81 -5.28 4.01
CA GLU A 42 0.36 -5.13 3.86
C GLU A 42 -0.42 -6.09 4.77
N LYS A 43 -0.07 -7.38 4.77
CA LYS A 43 -0.78 -8.41 5.54
C LYS A 43 -0.72 -8.17 7.06
N TRP A 44 0.44 -7.76 7.56
CA TRP A 44 0.64 -7.54 9.00
C TRP A 44 0.40 -6.09 9.43
N SER A 45 0.13 -5.19 8.48
CA SER A 45 0.01 -3.74 8.73
C SER A 45 1.22 -3.20 9.50
N LEU A 46 2.42 -3.62 9.08
CA LEU A 46 3.69 -3.26 9.71
C LEU A 46 4.49 -2.35 8.78
N SER A 47 4.85 -1.17 9.27
CA SER A 47 5.67 -0.21 8.52
C SER A 47 7.08 -0.73 8.27
N CYS A 48 7.64 -0.39 7.10
CA CYS A 48 8.99 -0.76 6.73
C CYS A 48 10.03 0.09 7.47
N ASP A 49 11.02 -0.56 8.10
CA ASP A 49 12.13 0.07 8.81
C ASP A 49 13.41 0.20 7.96
N GLN A 50 13.41 -0.40 6.77
CA GLN A 50 14.57 -0.46 5.87
C GLN A 50 14.70 0.83 5.05
N SER A 51 15.32 1.86 5.64
CA SER A 51 15.54 3.16 4.96
C SER A 51 16.45 3.10 3.73
N SER A 52 17.22 2.01 3.55
CA SER A 52 18.03 1.76 2.36
C SER A 52 17.25 1.18 1.18
N CYS A 53 16.00 0.77 1.40
CA CYS A 53 15.17 0.19 0.35
C CYS A 53 14.80 1.25 -0.70
N ARG A 54 14.89 0.87 -1.98
CA ARG A 54 14.56 1.76 -3.11
C ARG A 54 13.13 2.30 -3.07
N ASN A 55 12.20 1.53 -2.49
CA ASN A 55 10.80 1.88 -2.39
C ASN A 55 10.44 2.48 -1.02
N TRP A 56 11.43 2.70 -0.16
CA TRP A 56 11.19 3.27 1.16
C TRP A 56 10.84 4.75 1.03
N MET A 57 9.85 5.17 1.79
CA MET A 57 9.44 6.56 1.92
C MET A 57 9.06 6.82 3.38
N ASP A 58 9.27 8.06 3.85
CA ASP A 58 8.97 8.45 5.22
C ASP A 58 7.49 8.84 5.35
N PHE A 59 6.62 7.82 5.30
CA PHE A 59 5.16 8.01 5.35
C PHE A 59 4.48 6.77 5.90
N ASP A 60 4.10 6.84 7.18
CA ASP A 60 3.65 5.71 7.97
C ASP A 60 2.28 5.18 7.52
N GLU A 61 1.39 6.06 7.04
CA GLU A 61 0.05 5.67 6.58
C GLU A 61 0.07 4.76 5.35
N ASP A 62 1.19 4.71 4.62
CA ASP A 62 1.43 3.78 3.52
C ASP A 62 2.56 2.78 3.84
N LEU A 63 2.73 2.47 5.14
CA LEU A 63 3.67 1.48 5.67
C LEU A 63 5.13 1.74 5.25
N ASN A 64 5.49 3.01 5.06
CA ASN A 64 6.80 3.46 4.56
C ASN A 64 7.18 2.85 3.20
N CYS A 65 6.21 2.49 2.36
CA CYS A 65 6.46 1.80 1.09
C CYS A 65 5.69 2.40 -0.10
N ALA A 66 6.42 2.83 -1.12
CA ALA A 66 5.85 3.38 -2.35
C ALA A 66 5.00 2.36 -3.14
N VAL A 67 5.28 1.05 -3.02
CA VAL A 67 4.51 -0.01 -3.69
C VAL A 67 3.15 -0.19 -3.01
N VAL A 68 3.14 -0.21 -1.68
CA VAL A 68 1.90 -0.27 -0.88
C VAL A 68 1.05 0.96 -1.15
N CYS A 69 1.68 2.14 -1.19
CA CYS A 69 1.04 3.39 -1.58
C CYS A 69 0.35 3.30 -2.95
N ALA A 70 1.04 2.75 -3.96
CA ALA A 70 0.47 2.58 -5.30
C ALA A 70 -0.69 1.57 -5.34
N ARG A 71 -0.60 0.46 -4.59
CA ARG A 71 -1.67 -0.55 -4.50
C ARG A 71 -2.92 -0.01 -3.81
N LYS A 72 -2.75 0.82 -2.78
CA LYS A 72 -3.84 1.44 -2.03
C LYS A 72 -4.61 2.48 -2.85
N ASN A 73 -3.99 3.06 -3.89
CA ASN A 73 -4.56 4.15 -4.68
C ASN A 73 -4.64 3.79 -6.16
N GLU A 74 -5.61 2.95 -6.54
CA GLU A 74 -5.79 2.44 -7.91
C GLU A 74 -5.91 3.55 -8.97
N ASN A 75 -6.56 4.68 -8.62
CA ASN A 75 -6.74 5.83 -9.52
C ASN A 75 -5.56 6.82 -9.49
N GLY A 76 -4.48 6.47 -8.81
CA GLY A 76 -3.35 7.35 -8.57
C GLY A 76 -3.62 8.38 -7.47
N LEU A 77 -2.60 9.20 -7.20
CA LEU A 77 -2.63 10.27 -6.20
C LEU A 77 -2.62 11.62 -6.90
N SER A 78 -3.22 12.62 -6.24
CA SER A 78 -3.01 14.00 -6.66
C SER A 78 -1.56 14.44 -6.42
N LEU A 79 -1.09 15.43 -7.19
CA LEU A 79 0.25 15.98 -7.02
C LEU A 79 0.50 16.55 -5.61
N ARG A 80 -0.56 16.99 -4.91
CA ARG A 80 -0.47 17.46 -3.52
C ARG A 80 -0.22 16.31 -2.57
N GLU A 81 -0.99 15.24 -2.70
CA GLU A 81 -0.82 14.02 -1.89
C GLU A 81 0.54 13.37 -2.08
N VAL A 82 1.09 13.43 -3.31
CA VAL A 82 2.47 12.98 -3.61
C VAL A 82 3.49 13.91 -2.94
N ALA A 83 3.28 15.22 -3.00
CA ALA A 83 4.16 16.21 -2.36
C ALA A 83 4.25 15.99 -0.85
N ASP A 84 3.09 15.76 -0.20
CA ASP A 84 2.99 15.51 1.23
C ASP A 84 3.75 14.24 1.64
N ARG A 85 3.59 13.14 0.89
CA ARG A 85 4.27 11.85 1.13
C ARG A 85 5.77 11.89 0.91
N MET A 86 6.22 12.64 -0.09
CA MET A 86 7.63 12.71 -0.47
C MET A 86 8.39 13.81 0.29
N GLY A 87 7.70 14.61 1.10
CA GLY A 87 8.29 15.72 1.84
C GLY A 87 8.86 16.83 0.93
N VAL A 88 8.29 17.02 -0.25
CA VAL A 88 8.73 18.03 -1.23
C VAL A 88 7.62 19.04 -1.53
N SER A 89 7.98 20.20 -2.08
CA SER A 89 6.97 21.20 -2.44
C SER A 89 6.13 20.78 -3.64
N PHE A 90 4.85 21.14 -3.66
CA PHE A 90 3.96 20.89 -4.80
C PHE A 90 4.54 21.35 -6.16
N PRO A 91 5.16 22.56 -6.28
CA PRO A 91 5.79 22.96 -7.53
C PRO A 91 6.91 22.01 -7.98
N ARG A 92 7.65 21.41 -7.03
CA ARG A 92 8.71 20.46 -7.34
C ARG A 92 8.15 19.18 -7.95
N VAL A 93 7.05 18.65 -7.41
CA VAL A 93 6.38 17.46 -7.98
C VAL A 93 5.85 17.75 -9.38
N SER A 94 5.18 18.89 -9.58
CA SER A 94 4.67 19.30 -10.90
C SER A 94 5.79 19.43 -11.95
N GLN A 95 6.95 19.98 -11.58
CA GLN A 95 8.11 20.04 -12.48
C GLN A 95 8.64 18.65 -12.85
N ILE A 96 8.68 17.71 -11.90
CA ILE A 96 9.13 16.34 -12.13
C ILE A 96 8.16 15.62 -13.08
N GLU A 97 6.85 15.77 -12.87
CA GLU A 97 5.81 15.22 -13.72
C GLU A 97 5.93 15.75 -15.16
N HIS A 98 6.00 17.07 -15.35
CA HIS A 98 6.17 17.66 -16.68
C HIS A 98 7.45 17.17 -17.38
N ALA A 99 8.56 17.07 -16.66
CA ALA A 99 9.81 16.55 -17.21
C ALA A 99 9.68 15.07 -17.61
N ALA A 100 8.94 14.27 -16.84
CA ALA A 100 8.66 12.87 -17.15
C ALA A 100 7.80 12.74 -18.42
N PHE A 101 6.72 13.52 -18.54
CA PHE A 101 5.88 13.55 -19.74
C PHE A 101 6.67 13.98 -20.98
N ASN A 102 7.50 15.03 -20.88
CA ASN A 102 8.35 15.45 -21.99
C ASN A 102 9.31 14.35 -22.45
N LYS A 103 9.89 13.59 -21.51
CA LYS A 103 10.77 12.47 -21.83
C LYS A 103 10.02 11.34 -22.53
N MET A 104 8.83 10.99 -22.04
CA MET A 104 8.00 9.95 -22.65
C MET A 104 7.53 10.36 -24.06
N ASN A 105 7.14 11.62 -24.26
CA ASN A 105 6.82 12.18 -25.58
C ASN A 105 8.01 12.09 -26.53
N SER A 106 9.21 12.46 -26.07
CA SER A 106 10.43 12.39 -26.90
C SER A 106 10.81 10.96 -27.32
N GLN A 107 10.33 9.95 -26.57
CA GLN A 107 10.53 8.54 -26.87
C GLN A 107 9.40 7.93 -27.72
N GLY A 108 8.39 8.72 -28.09
CA GLY A 108 7.25 8.25 -28.88
C GLY A 108 6.37 7.24 -28.13
N LEU A 109 6.36 7.29 -26.79
CA LEU A 109 5.59 6.36 -25.95
C LEU A 109 4.10 6.71 -25.86
N PHE A 110 3.72 7.90 -26.33
CA PHE A 110 2.34 8.32 -26.42
C PHE A 110 1.95 8.43 -27.90
N GLU A 111 0.89 7.73 -28.30
CA GLU A 111 0.07 8.17 -29.43
C GLU A 111 -0.68 9.42 -28.95
N ASP A 112 -0.69 10.48 -29.77
CA ASP A 112 -1.25 11.80 -29.42
C ASP A 112 -2.55 11.67 -28.63
N PHE A 113 -2.48 11.85 -27.30
CA PHE A 113 -3.67 12.07 -26.51
C PHE A 113 -4.13 13.47 -26.93
N ASN A 114 -5.15 13.51 -27.80
CA ASN A 114 -5.79 14.73 -28.29
C ASN A 114 -6.99 15.02 -27.38
N PRO A 115 -6.81 15.76 -26.26
CA PRO A 115 -7.94 16.27 -25.50
C PRO A 115 -8.59 17.39 -26.33
N GLU A 116 -9.70 17.07 -26.99
CA GLU A 116 -10.66 18.08 -27.49
C GLU A 116 -11.26 18.89 -26.33
#